data_AF-A0A7V8Y353-F1
#
_entry.id   AF-A0A7V8Y353-F1
#
_cell.length_a   1.000
_cell.length_b   1.000
_cell.length_c   1.000
_cell.angle_alpha   90.00
_cell.angle_beta   90.00
_cell.angle_gamma   90.00
#
_symmetry.space_group_name_H-M   'P 1'
#
loop_
_entity.id
_entity.type
_entity.pdbx_description
1 polymer ?
#
loop_
_entity_poly.entity_id
_entity_poly.type
_entity_poly.pdbx_seq_one_letter_code
_entity_poly.pdbx_strand_id
1 'polypeptide(L)' 'AGGRVADPDAATASAFGTDPSLFCRDGLHPSSAGYALIASALAPAVRAAAAEVASRN' A
#
# COMPACT_ATOMS: atom_id res chain seq x y z
N ALA A 1 -14.62 -14.14 4.84
CA ALA A 1 -13.22 -13.96 5.31
C ALA A 1 -12.27 -14.36 4.18
N GLY A 2 -11.16 -13.64 3.98
CA GLY A 2 -10.23 -13.87 2.85
C GLY A 2 -9.22 -12.74 2.57
N GLY A 3 -8.79 -11.99 3.59
CA GLY A 3 -7.83 -10.90 3.40
C GLY A 3 -6.44 -11.42 3.03
N ARG A 4 -5.74 -10.72 2.13
CA ARG A 4 -4.32 -10.96 1.84
C ARG A 4 -3.49 -9.76 2.30
N VAL A 5 -2.28 -10.03 2.78
CA VAL A 5 -1.30 -8.98 3.09
C VAL A 5 -0.79 -8.40 1.78
N ALA A 6 -0.88 -7.08 1.64
CA ALA A 6 -0.45 -6.36 0.44
C ALA A 6 0.99 -5.81 0.52
N ASP A 7 1.65 -5.94 1.68
CA ASP A 7 3.06 -5.63 1.92
C ASP A 7 3.78 -6.86 2.53
N PRO A 8 3.84 -7.99 1.81
CA PRO A 8 4.29 -9.26 2.40
C PRO A 8 5.77 -9.30 2.78
N ASP A 9 6.60 -8.44 2.18
CA ASP A 9 8.02 -8.28 2.45
C ASP A 9 8.34 -7.11 3.40
N ALA A 10 7.30 -6.43 3.91
CA ALA A 10 7.41 -5.24 4.74
C ALA A 10 8.19 -4.08 4.08
N ALA A 11 8.33 -4.07 2.75
CA ALA A 11 9.11 -3.05 2.05
C ALA A 11 8.51 -1.65 2.23
N THR A 12 7.18 -1.55 2.24
CA THR A 12 6.48 -0.29 2.50
C THR A 12 6.78 0.20 3.91
N ALA A 13 6.63 -0.67 4.91
CA ALA A 13 6.93 -0.32 6.30
C ALA A 13 8.40 0.09 6.51
N SER A 14 9.34 -0.60 5.86
CA SER A 14 10.77 -0.27 5.92
C SER A 14 11.08 1.11 5.33
N ALA A 15 10.44 1.47 4.22
CA ALA A 15 10.60 2.79 3.60
C ALA A 15 10.16 3.91 4.56
N PHE A 16 8.98 3.79 5.17
CA PHE A 16 8.52 4.78 6.17
C PHE A 16 9.44 4.86 7.39
N GLY A 17 10.06 3.74 7.81
CA GLY A 17 11.00 3.74 8.92
C GLY A 17 12.34 4.43 8.63
N THR A 18 12.69 4.63 7.35
CA THR A 18 14.00 5.12 6.93
C THR A 18 13.96 6.47 6.21
N ASP A 19 12.79 6.87 5.69
CA ASP A 19 12.58 8.16 5.01
C ASP A 19 11.47 8.98 5.68
N PRO A 20 11.83 9.94 6.54
CA PRO A 20 10.86 10.84 7.19
C PRO A 20 10.07 11.72 6.21
N SER A 21 10.54 11.93 4.96
CA SER A 21 9.83 12.75 3.97
C SER A 21 8.55 12.08 3.44
N LEU A 22 8.40 10.77 3.68
CA LEU A 22 7.19 10.03 3.41
C LEU A 22 6.04 10.39 4.36
N PHE A 23 6.31 11.12 5.45
CA PHE A 23 5.30 11.68 6.34
C PHE A 23 5.02 13.16 6.07
N CYS A 24 3.81 13.59 6.40
CA CYS A 24 3.47 14.99 6.61
C CYS A 24 4.25 15.58 7.80
N ARG A 25 4.13 16.89 8.00
CA ARG A 25 4.79 17.60 9.11
C ARG A 25 4.43 17.02 10.49
N ASP A 26 3.27 16.39 10.64
CA ASP A 26 2.85 15.76 11.90
C ASP A 26 3.59 14.45 12.22
N GLY A 27 4.35 13.89 11.26
CA GLY A 27 5.08 12.64 11.44
C GLY A 27 4.18 11.40 11.57
N LEU A 28 2.88 11.54 11.31
CA LEU A 28 1.90 10.46 11.46
C LEU A 28 1.20 10.14 10.13
N HIS A 29 0.70 11.16 9.44
CA HIS A 29 0.01 10.96 8.17
C HIS A 29 1.03 10.83 7.03
N PRO A 30 0.81 9.93 6.05
CA PRO A 30 1.62 9.92 4.84
C PRO A 30 1.54 11.27 4.11
N SER A 31 2.67 11.71 3.56
CA SER A 31 2.71 12.78 2.57
C SER A 31 2.11 12.29 1.25
N SER A 32 2.01 13.16 0.24
CA SER A 32 1.60 12.74 -1.10
C SER A 32 2.51 11.65 -1.67
N ALA A 33 3.82 11.74 -1.42
CA ALA A 33 4.80 10.71 -1.79
C ALA A 33 4.56 9.40 -1.02
N GLY A 34 4.29 9.50 0.30
CA GLY A 34 3.94 8.34 1.13
C GLY A 34 2.68 7.62 0.63
N TYR A 35 1.63 8.37 0.27
CA TYR A 35 0.41 7.78 -0.31
C TYR A 35 0.66 7.15 -1.68
N ALA A 36 1.50 7.75 -2.52
CA ALA A 36 1.87 7.16 -3.82
C ALA A 36 2.58 5.81 -3.64
N LEU A 37 3.47 5.71 -2.65
CA LEU A 37 4.17 4.48 -2.32
C LEU A 37 3.19 3.39 -1.83
N ILE A 38 2.28 3.73 -0.90
CA ILE A 38 1.23 2.81 -0.44
C ILE A 38 0.36 2.35 -1.60
N ALA A 39 -0.10 3.28 -2.46
CA ALA A 39 -0.96 2.94 -3.60
C ALA A 39 -0.27 1.99 -4.58
N SER A 40 1.03 2.21 -4.84
CA SER A 40 1.83 1.32 -5.68
C SER A 40 1.93 -0.09 -5.10
N ALA A 41 2.18 -0.21 -3.79
CA ALA A 41 2.25 -1.50 -3.11
C ALA A 41 0.90 -2.25 -3.13
N LEU A 42 -0.22 -1.52 -2.96
CA LEU A 42 -1.57 -2.11 -2.98
C LEU A 42 -2.04 -2.52 -4.38
N ALA A 43 -1.55 -1.85 -5.44
CA ALA A 43 -2.09 -1.99 -6.79
C ALA A 43 -2.19 -3.44 -7.31
N PRO A 44 -1.19 -4.33 -7.13
CA PRO A 44 -1.29 -5.72 -7.59
C PRO A 44 -2.42 -6.48 -6.89
N ALA A 45 -2.55 -6.34 -5.56
CA ALA A 45 -3.57 -7.02 -4.79
C ALA A 45 -4.99 -6.53 -5.16
N VAL A 46 -5.15 -5.21 -5.34
CA VAL A 46 -6.42 -4.61 -5.78
C VAL A 46 -6.81 -5.11 -7.17
N ARG A 47 -5.88 -5.15 -8.12
CA ARG A 47 -6.14 -5.67 -9.48
C ARG A 47 -6.53 -7.14 -9.46
N ALA A 48 -5.84 -7.97 -8.67
CA ALA A 48 -6.15 -9.39 -8.54
C ALA A 48 -7.57 -9.60 -7.98
N ALA A 49 -7.92 -8.88 -6.91
CA ALA A 49 -9.27 -8.95 -6.33
C ALA A 49 -10.34 -8.46 -7.31
N ALA A 50 -10.07 -7.38 -8.04
CA ALA A 50 -11.00 -6.87 -9.05
C ALA A 50 -11.23 -7.87 -10.21
N ALA A 51 -10.17 -8.52 -10.69
CA ALA A 51 -10.26 -9.55 -11.72
C ALA A 51 -11.06 -10.77 -11.25
N GLU A 52 -10.84 -11.21 -10.00
CA GLU A 52 -11.59 -12.31 -9.40
C GLU A 52 -13.09 -11.97 -9.33
N VAL A 53 -13.45 -10.77 -8.87
CA VAL A 53 -14.85 -10.31 -8.85
C VAL A 53 -15.43 -10.27 -10.27
N ALA A 54 -14.68 -9.76 -11.25
CA ALA A 54 -15.15 -9.68 -12.63
C ALA A 54 -15.41 -11.06 -13.26
N SER A 55 -14.62 -12.07 -12.91
CA SER A 55 -14.78 -13.46 -13.41
C SER A 55 -15.95 -14.24 -12.80
N ARG A 56 -16.61 -13.69 -11.78
CA ARG A 56 -17.76 -14.32 -11.10
C ARG A 56 -19.11 -13.89 -11.68
N ASN A 57 -19.12 -12.91 -12.59
CA ASN A 57 -20.29 -12.45 -13.35
C ASN A 57 -20.37 -13.17 -14.70
#